data_AF-A0A0C5B1F2-F1
#
_entry.id   AF-A0A0C5B1F2-F1
#
_cell.length_a   1.000
_cell.length_b   1.000
_cell.length_c   1.000
_cell.angle_alpha   90.00
_cell.angle_beta   90.00
_cell.angle_gamma   90.00
#
_symmetry.space_group_name_H-M   'P 1'
#
loop_
_entity.id
_entity.type
_entity.pdbx_description
1 polymer ?
#
loop_
_entity_poly.entity_id
_entity_poly.type
_entity_poly.pdbx_seq_one_letter_code
_entity_poly.pdbx_strand_id
1 'polypeptide(L)'
;MNIDKMIEDFRLGKVDLDCRRIVLSQDKEGGERYEGKGYIRQDTDGVLVYKLYVTKHENATPHSTLQNYFAHIGKIHPNETFFSLEAEAKDGTKLRASRFFPHASWDMRTGEPEFVSGRLQALTAEPTLHQHDHCLELHFFEEYPVPLIEWSEVEECDGKHHVVDGAEFDACGSHFKVKVREGSGRSVVEASTDKPFPPDFHWRVQEALQFITGRTATFRALVTCEPGAQKLELVSPTRPSQHPHFCPPIKHASLAYRNHGWDLFAAYLTYVVESSPATQWNPLAYHLYNAREASANSIDAWAMGVSVALEAVASLVTLPDDPEERAKIERAVGLVKQFVAGEAALKEMKDRLNGLLGMMEHSPGPRAKLKWLASQGKVEKAYIERWTDLRNAHVHPKLADLKRPDEATYQIQLDQIHGVQVLLCQVTYHLIGYSGPYTDYAAEGYPDKLYPLTVPRPASAG
;
A
#
# COMPACT_ATOMS: atom_id res chain seq x y z
N MET A 1 -17.89 -26.24 1.66
CA MET A 1 -17.35 -25.31 0.64
C MET A 1 -15.98 -25.79 0.14
N ASN A 2 -15.76 -25.83 -1.19
CA ASN A 2 -14.43 -26.01 -1.79
C ASN A 2 -13.83 -24.61 -2.02
N ILE A 3 -12.67 -24.31 -1.42
CA ILE A 3 -12.05 -22.98 -1.45
C ILE A 3 -11.60 -22.60 -2.86
N ASP A 4 -10.88 -23.49 -3.56
CA ASP A 4 -10.37 -23.22 -4.90
C ASP A 4 -11.49 -22.86 -5.86
N LYS A 5 -12.61 -23.60 -5.78
CA LYS A 5 -13.81 -23.31 -6.55
C LYS A 5 -14.40 -21.95 -6.17
N MET A 6 -14.49 -21.63 -4.88
CA MET A 6 -15.03 -20.33 -4.42
C MET A 6 -14.19 -19.16 -4.94
N ILE A 7 -12.86 -19.29 -4.91
CA ILE A 7 -11.94 -18.26 -5.40
C ILE A 7 -12.09 -18.10 -6.91
N GLU A 8 -12.20 -19.21 -7.65
CA GLU A 8 -12.39 -19.17 -9.09
C GLU A 8 -13.76 -18.62 -9.49
N ASP A 9 -14.82 -19.01 -8.79
CA ASP A 9 -16.16 -18.41 -8.95
C ASP A 9 -16.10 -16.91 -8.64
N PHE A 10 -15.34 -16.48 -7.61
CA PHE A 10 -15.15 -15.06 -7.27
C PHE A 10 -14.42 -14.28 -8.35
N ARG A 11 -13.37 -14.87 -8.93
CA ARG A 11 -12.61 -14.29 -10.05
C ARG A 11 -13.48 -14.11 -11.28
N LEU A 12 -14.35 -15.07 -11.55
CA LEU A 12 -15.22 -15.08 -12.74
C LEU A 12 -16.53 -14.30 -12.55
N GLY A 13 -16.77 -13.69 -11.40
CA GLY A 13 -18.02 -12.97 -11.14
C GLY A 13 -19.24 -13.89 -10.94
N LYS A 14 -19.00 -15.11 -10.50
CA LYS A 14 -19.99 -16.20 -10.42
C LYS A 14 -20.34 -16.62 -8.99
N VAL A 15 -19.86 -15.91 -7.97
CA VAL A 15 -20.26 -16.21 -6.59
C VAL A 15 -21.76 -15.99 -6.44
N ASP A 16 -22.44 -17.06 -6.00
CA ASP A 16 -23.87 -17.06 -5.68
C ASP A 16 -24.11 -18.04 -4.53
N LEU A 17 -24.35 -17.49 -3.33
CA LEU A 17 -24.46 -18.22 -2.07
C LEU A 17 -25.84 -18.02 -1.47
N ASP A 18 -26.64 -19.08 -1.49
CA ASP A 18 -27.88 -19.14 -0.72
C ASP A 18 -27.58 -19.29 0.78
N CYS A 19 -28.13 -18.41 1.60
CA CYS A 19 -27.96 -18.38 3.05
C CYS A 19 -29.25 -18.81 3.75
N ARG A 20 -29.15 -19.86 4.58
CA ARG A 20 -30.24 -20.32 5.46
C ARG A 20 -30.58 -19.29 6.53
N ARG A 21 -29.58 -18.48 6.91
CA ARG A 21 -29.67 -17.45 7.93
C ARG A 21 -28.67 -16.35 7.61
N ILE A 22 -29.11 -15.11 7.67
CA ILE A 22 -28.28 -13.90 7.68
C ILE A 22 -28.73 -13.08 8.89
N VAL A 23 -27.76 -12.62 9.66
CA VAL A 23 -27.93 -11.73 10.81
C VAL A 23 -27.09 -10.49 10.57
N LEU A 24 -27.74 -9.33 10.58
CA LEU A 24 -27.07 -8.03 10.56
C LEU A 24 -27.21 -7.42 11.95
N SER A 25 -26.11 -6.98 12.53
CA SER A 25 -26.10 -6.31 13.84
C SER A 25 -25.29 -5.03 13.73
N GLN A 26 -25.85 -3.91 14.19
CA GLN A 26 -25.12 -2.66 14.32
C GLN A 26 -24.05 -2.80 15.40
N ASP A 27 -22.86 -2.22 15.20
CA ASP A 27 -21.70 -2.31 16.09
C ASP A 27 -21.86 -1.42 17.34
N LYS A 28 -23.05 -1.44 17.96
CA LYS A 28 -23.45 -0.64 19.12
C LYS A 28 -24.33 -1.47 20.05
N GLU A 29 -24.13 -1.32 21.35
CA GLU A 29 -25.00 -1.96 22.34
C GLU A 29 -26.45 -1.48 22.18
N GLY A 30 -27.38 -2.43 22.06
CA GLY A 30 -28.79 -2.14 21.76
C GLY A 30 -29.02 -1.53 20.36
N GLY A 31 -28.05 -1.63 19.46
CA GLY A 31 -28.16 -1.16 18.09
C GLY A 31 -29.20 -1.92 17.25
N GLU A 32 -29.41 -1.45 16.03
CA GLU A 32 -30.33 -2.10 15.09
C GLU A 32 -29.89 -3.52 14.74
N ARG A 33 -30.86 -4.43 14.60
CA ARG A 33 -30.60 -5.81 14.24
C ARG A 33 -31.64 -6.34 13.26
N TYR A 34 -31.20 -7.07 12.24
CA TYR A 34 -32.06 -7.71 11.23
C TYR A 34 -31.70 -9.19 11.08
N GLU A 35 -32.69 -10.06 10.90
CA GLU A 35 -32.49 -11.49 10.73
C GLU A 35 -33.51 -12.15 9.80
N GLY A 36 -33.03 -13.12 9.03
CA GLY A 36 -33.85 -13.92 8.12
C GLY A 36 -33.03 -14.67 7.08
N LYS A 37 -33.68 -15.07 5.99
CA LYS A 37 -33.05 -15.83 4.89
C LYS A 37 -32.57 -14.89 3.80
N GLY A 38 -31.64 -15.33 2.96
CA GLY A 38 -31.13 -14.45 1.92
C GLY A 38 -30.08 -15.08 1.03
N TYR A 39 -29.35 -14.23 0.33
CA TYR A 39 -28.22 -14.64 -0.50
C TYR A 39 -27.08 -13.62 -0.44
N ILE A 40 -25.87 -14.08 -0.78
CA ILE A 40 -24.70 -13.27 -1.05
C ILE A 40 -24.19 -13.63 -2.44
N ARG A 41 -24.05 -12.65 -3.33
CA ARG A 41 -23.63 -12.87 -4.72
C ARG A 41 -22.72 -11.75 -5.22
N GLN A 42 -22.15 -11.90 -6.41
CA GLN A 42 -21.47 -10.79 -7.10
C GLN A 42 -22.43 -9.99 -7.99
N ASP A 43 -22.25 -8.67 -8.01
CA ASP A 43 -22.85 -7.80 -9.01
C ASP A 43 -22.02 -7.78 -10.31
N THR A 44 -22.46 -6.99 -11.30
CA THR A 44 -21.77 -6.86 -12.60
C THR A 44 -20.39 -6.22 -12.52
N ASP A 45 -20.10 -5.49 -11.43
CA ASP A 45 -18.79 -4.90 -11.17
C ASP A 45 -17.89 -5.87 -10.38
N GLY A 46 -18.36 -7.09 -10.11
CA GLY A 46 -17.66 -8.09 -9.31
C GLY A 46 -17.68 -7.81 -7.80
N VAL A 47 -18.48 -6.84 -7.33
CA VAL A 47 -18.61 -6.50 -5.91
C VAL A 47 -19.57 -7.47 -5.23
N LEU A 48 -19.20 -7.93 -4.04
CA LEU A 48 -20.06 -8.76 -3.20
C LEU A 48 -21.25 -7.95 -2.71
N VAL A 49 -22.44 -8.45 -2.96
CA VAL A 49 -23.70 -7.86 -2.52
C VAL A 49 -24.53 -8.90 -1.78
N TYR A 50 -25.28 -8.47 -0.78
CA TYR A 50 -26.20 -9.35 -0.06
C TYR A 50 -27.63 -8.85 -0.17
N LYS A 51 -28.58 -9.78 -0.03
CA LYS A 51 -29.99 -9.49 0.21
C LYS A 51 -30.53 -10.41 1.29
N LEU A 52 -31.11 -9.82 2.32
CA LEU A 52 -31.75 -10.46 3.45
C LEU A 52 -33.25 -10.18 3.38
N TYR A 53 -34.07 -11.23 3.33
CA TYR A 53 -35.52 -11.17 3.52
C TYR A 53 -35.82 -11.22 5.01
N VAL A 54 -36.31 -10.11 5.57
CA VAL A 54 -36.39 -9.96 7.02
C VAL A 54 -37.55 -10.77 7.56
N THR A 55 -37.26 -11.55 8.60
CA THR A 55 -38.26 -12.31 9.38
C THR A 55 -38.31 -11.87 10.82
N LYS A 56 -37.24 -11.22 11.30
CA LYS A 56 -37.12 -10.66 12.64
C LYS A 56 -36.26 -9.40 12.56
N HIS A 57 -36.66 -8.34 13.27
CA HIS A 57 -35.82 -7.17 13.50
C HIS A 57 -35.97 -6.67 14.95
N GLU A 58 -34.97 -5.93 15.43
CA GLU A 58 -34.94 -5.35 16.76
C GLU A 58 -34.35 -3.94 16.67
N ASN A 59 -34.95 -2.98 17.40
CA ASN A 59 -34.52 -1.57 17.48
C ASN A 59 -34.41 -0.82 16.14
N ALA A 60 -34.89 -1.40 15.05
CA ALA A 60 -34.86 -0.82 13.72
C ALA A 60 -36.15 -0.04 13.43
N THR A 61 -36.02 1.18 12.92
CA THR A 61 -37.17 1.98 12.46
C THR A 61 -36.82 2.74 11.18
N PRO A 62 -37.81 3.11 10.33
CA PRO A 62 -37.54 3.94 9.17
C PRO A 62 -36.86 5.28 9.52
N HIS A 63 -37.18 5.85 10.69
CA HIS A 63 -36.64 7.13 11.13
C HIS A 63 -35.18 7.03 11.59
N SER A 64 -34.79 5.96 12.30
CA SER A 64 -33.42 5.77 12.78
C SER A 64 -32.42 5.63 11.64
N THR A 65 -32.78 4.95 10.55
CA THR A 65 -31.94 4.83 9.35
C THR A 65 -31.65 6.20 8.72
N LEU A 66 -32.68 7.04 8.55
CA LEU A 66 -32.53 8.39 7.99
C LEU A 66 -31.74 9.30 8.93
N GLN A 67 -32.06 9.28 10.23
CA GLN A 67 -31.38 10.10 11.23
C GLN A 67 -29.88 9.78 11.29
N ASN A 68 -29.51 8.50 11.26
CA ASN A 68 -28.11 8.08 11.24
C ASN A 68 -27.35 8.59 10.01
N TYR A 69 -27.99 8.60 8.83
CA TYR A 69 -27.42 9.17 7.61
C TYR A 69 -27.21 10.69 7.74
N PHE A 70 -28.25 11.43 8.16
CA PHE A 70 -28.17 12.89 8.27
C PHE A 70 -27.24 13.39 9.37
N ALA A 71 -27.10 12.64 10.47
CA ALA A 71 -26.26 13.03 11.61
C ALA A 71 -24.76 13.11 11.26
N HIS A 72 -24.33 12.47 10.18
CA HIS A 72 -22.92 12.33 9.80
C HIS A 72 -22.60 12.98 8.45
N ILE A 73 -23.48 13.80 7.89
CA ILE A 73 -23.17 14.55 6.67
C ILE A 73 -21.94 15.44 6.92
N GLY A 74 -20.91 15.27 6.09
CA GLY A 74 -19.65 15.98 6.20
C GLY A 74 -18.76 15.52 7.37
N LYS A 75 -19.06 14.39 8.01
CA LYS A 75 -18.27 13.81 9.10
C LYS A 75 -17.88 12.37 8.80
N ILE A 76 -16.77 11.93 9.41
CA ILE A 76 -16.43 10.51 9.42
C ILE A 76 -17.44 9.79 10.31
N HIS A 77 -18.00 8.69 9.79
CA HIS A 77 -18.90 7.82 10.54
C HIS A 77 -18.14 7.12 11.68
N PRO A 78 -18.60 7.20 12.94
CA PRO A 78 -17.98 6.47 14.05
C PRO A 78 -18.24 4.96 13.92
N ASN A 79 -17.38 4.13 14.52
CA ASN A 79 -17.44 2.67 14.42
C ASN A 79 -18.83 2.09 14.77
N GLU A 80 -19.47 2.67 15.77
CA GLU A 80 -20.81 2.29 16.25
C GLU A 80 -21.96 2.49 15.24
N THR A 81 -21.71 3.18 14.11
CA THR A 81 -22.71 3.31 13.04
C THR A 81 -22.66 2.20 12.01
N PHE A 82 -21.57 1.43 11.97
CA PHE A 82 -21.43 0.33 11.02
C PHE A 82 -22.17 -0.93 11.47
N PHE A 83 -22.36 -1.83 10.53
CA PHE A 83 -22.94 -3.14 10.78
C PHE A 83 -21.93 -4.26 10.53
N SER A 84 -22.16 -5.34 11.25
CA SER A 84 -21.56 -6.65 11.06
C SER A 84 -22.61 -7.63 10.54
N LEU A 85 -22.18 -8.54 9.66
CA LEU A 85 -22.97 -9.61 9.07
C LEU A 85 -22.42 -10.95 9.54
N GLU A 86 -23.29 -11.80 10.04
CA GLU A 86 -23.04 -13.24 10.21
C GLU A 86 -24.06 -14.03 9.38
N ALA A 87 -23.59 -14.99 8.59
CA ALA A 87 -24.47 -15.82 7.79
C ALA A 87 -24.07 -17.30 7.82
N GLU A 88 -25.07 -18.16 7.60
CA GLU A 88 -24.89 -19.60 7.42
C GLU A 88 -25.35 -19.99 6.01
N ALA A 89 -24.39 -20.39 5.18
CA ALA A 89 -24.65 -20.86 3.82
C ALA A 89 -25.43 -22.19 3.83
N LYS A 90 -26.01 -22.58 2.70
CA LYS A 90 -26.79 -23.82 2.56
C LYS A 90 -25.98 -25.10 2.91
N ASP A 91 -24.67 -25.07 2.74
CA ASP A 91 -23.78 -26.18 3.08
C ASP A 91 -23.27 -26.15 4.54
N GLY A 92 -23.74 -25.19 5.35
CA GLY A 92 -23.34 -25.01 6.75
C GLY A 92 -22.11 -24.12 6.94
N THR A 93 -21.49 -23.60 5.87
CA THR A 93 -20.35 -22.69 5.97
C THR A 93 -20.75 -21.41 6.69
N LYS A 94 -19.97 -21.02 7.70
CA LYS A 94 -20.14 -19.74 8.40
C LYS A 94 -19.44 -18.64 7.64
N LEU A 95 -20.16 -17.54 7.44
CA LEU A 95 -19.72 -16.37 6.70
C LEU A 95 -19.79 -15.14 7.61
N ARG A 96 -18.81 -14.24 7.49
CA ARG A 96 -18.73 -13.00 8.26
C ARG A 96 -18.36 -11.82 7.35
N ALA A 97 -18.94 -10.66 7.61
CA ALA A 97 -18.49 -9.39 7.04
C ALA A 97 -18.70 -8.27 8.07
N SER A 98 -17.97 -7.17 7.95
CA SER A 98 -18.05 -6.04 8.89
C SER A 98 -17.87 -4.71 8.18
N ARG A 99 -18.19 -3.61 8.88
CA ARG A 99 -17.92 -2.23 8.43
C ARG A 99 -18.64 -1.83 7.15
N PHE A 100 -19.93 -2.17 7.04
CA PHE A 100 -20.78 -1.73 5.92
C PHE A 100 -22.06 -1.03 6.41
N PHE A 101 -22.77 -0.39 5.48
CA PHE A 101 -24.07 0.22 5.71
C PHE A 101 -25.18 -0.57 5.00
N PRO A 102 -26.20 -1.05 5.73
CA PRO A 102 -27.36 -1.69 5.13
C PRO A 102 -28.30 -0.66 4.48
N HIS A 103 -28.98 -1.08 3.42
CA HIS A 103 -30.11 -0.40 2.81
C HIS A 103 -31.38 -1.22 3.06
N ALA A 104 -32.16 -0.79 4.06
CA ALA A 104 -33.44 -1.40 4.41
C ALA A 104 -34.58 -0.86 3.52
N SER A 105 -35.37 -1.77 2.96
CA SER A 105 -36.63 -1.46 2.27
C SER A 105 -37.78 -1.65 3.23
N TRP A 106 -38.53 -0.58 3.48
CA TRP A 106 -39.62 -0.55 4.45
C TRP A 106 -40.98 -0.56 3.76
N ASP A 107 -41.90 -1.39 4.24
CA ASP A 107 -43.32 -1.24 3.90
C ASP A 107 -43.91 -0.12 4.77
N MET A 108 -44.16 1.03 4.15
CA MET A 108 -44.67 2.22 4.83
C MET A 108 -46.08 2.04 5.41
N ARG A 109 -46.81 0.96 5.06
CA ARG A 109 -48.13 0.65 5.63
C ARG A 109 -48.03 -0.07 6.96
N THR A 110 -47.11 -1.03 7.06
CA THR A 110 -46.90 -1.84 8.27
C THR A 110 -45.82 -1.25 9.18
N GLY A 111 -44.94 -0.41 8.63
CA GLY A 111 -43.75 0.08 9.32
C GLY A 111 -42.68 -1.00 9.48
N GLU A 112 -42.83 -2.15 8.81
CA GLU A 112 -41.94 -3.30 8.91
C GLU A 112 -40.93 -3.32 7.74
N PRO A 113 -39.69 -3.75 7.97
CA PRO A 113 -38.72 -3.91 6.89
C PRO A 113 -39.03 -5.20 6.10
N GLU A 114 -39.20 -5.10 4.78
CA GLU A 114 -39.44 -6.27 3.93
C GLU A 114 -38.14 -7.02 3.62
N PHE A 115 -37.10 -6.27 3.25
CA PHE A 115 -35.77 -6.80 2.98
C PHE A 115 -34.70 -5.75 3.24
N VAL A 116 -33.49 -6.22 3.52
CA VAL A 116 -32.28 -5.41 3.67
C VAL A 116 -31.25 -5.85 2.65
N SER A 117 -30.57 -4.91 2.02
CA SER A 117 -29.52 -5.21 1.03
C SER A 117 -28.33 -4.28 1.19
N GLY A 118 -27.19 -4.65 0.64
CA GLY A 118 -26.01 -3.80 0.71
C GLY A 118 -24.82 -4.39 -0.05
N ARG A 119 -23.72 -3.64 -0.05
CA ARG A 119 -22.44 -4.04 -0.63
C ARG A 119 -21.50 -4.43 0.51
N LEU A 120 -20.72 -5.49 0.30
CA LEU A 120 -19.71 -5.97 1.24
C LEU A 120 -18.33 -5.61 0.70
N GLN A 121 -17.49 -5.00 1.54
CA GLN A 121 -16.10 -4.76 1.18
C GLN A 121 -15.29 -6.06 1.20
N ALA A 122 -15.51 -6.88 2.23
CA ALA A 122 -14.88 -8.19 2.39
C ALA A 122 -15.88 -9.20 2.94
N LEU A 123 -15.68 -10.47 2.60
CA LEU A 123 -16.44 -11.61 3.10
C LEU A 123 -15.45 -12.68 3.57
N THR A 124 -15.52 -13.02 4.86
CA THR A 124 -14.74 -14.10 5.46
C THR A 124 -15.58 -15.37 5.52
N ALA A 125 -14.97 -16.51 5.23
CA ALA A 125 -15.51 -17.85 5.40
C ALA A 125 -14.54 -18.71 6.22
N GLU A 126 -15.07 -19.53 7.13
CA GLU A 126 -14.30 -20.43 8.00
C GLU A 126 -14.66 -21.90 7.67
N PRO A 127 -14.09 -22.48 6.59
CA PRO A 127 -14.31 -23.88 6.27
C PRO A 127 -13.64 -24.81 7.30
N THR A 128 -14.27 -25.95 7.55
CA THR A 128 -13.72 -27.03 8.39
C THR A 128 -12.81 -27.91 7.56
N LEU A 129 -11.52 -27.55 7.52
CA LEU A 129 -10.47 -28.36 6.89
C LEU A 129 -9.27 -28.47 7.84
N HIS A 130 -8.68 -29.67 7.89
CA HIS A 130 -7.48 -29.91 8.67
C HIS A 130 -6.24 -29.53 7.85
N GLN A 131 -5.55 -28.49 8.31
CA GLN A 131 -4.25 -28.05 7.82
C GLN A 131 -3.19 -28.33 8.88
N HIS A 132 -2.00 -28.73 8.45
CA HIS A 132 -0.88 -29.08 9.32
C HIS A 132 0.12 -27.92 9.47
N ASP A 133 0.31 -27.16 8.40
CA ASP A 133 1.32 -26.12 8.33
C ASP A 133 0.68 -24.72 8.34
N HIS A 134 1.48 -23.70 8.65
CA HIS A 134 1.07 -22.32 8.45
C HIS A 134 1.24 -21.96 6.98
N CYS A 135 0.14 -21.69 6.29
CA CYS A 135 0.13 -21.31 4.89
C CYS A 135 -0.68 -20.03 4.67
N LEU A 136 -0.18 -19.17 3.80
CA LEU A 136 -0.79 -17.91 3.41
C LEU A 136 -0.82 -17.84 1.89
N GLU A 137 -2.01 -17.79 1.29
CA GLU A 137 -2.16 -17.68 -0.17
C GLU A 137 -2.87 -16.38 -0.53
N LEU A 138 -2.20 -15.51 -1.26
CA LEU A 138 -2.74 -14.25 -1.77
C LEU A 138 -3.04 -14.41 -3.26
N HIS A 139 -4.30 -14.19 -3.62
CA HIS A 139 -4.74 -14.19 -5.01
C HIS A 139 -4.99 -12.77 -5.45
N PHE A 140 -4.28 -12.35 -6.48
CA PHE A 140 -4.53 -11.11 -7.18
C PHE A 140 -5.23 -11.42 -8.49
N PHE A 141 -6.33 -10.72 -8.79
CA PHE A 141 -7.05 -10.89 -10.06
C PHE A 141 -6.53 -9.93 -11.13
N GLU A 142 -5.21 -9.83 -11.17
CA GLU A 142 -4.40 -9.09 -12.14
C GLU A 142 -3.10 -9.88 -12.35
N GLU A 143 -2.49 -9.71 -13.52
CA GLU A 143 -1.16 -10.23 -13.82
C GLU A 143 -0.09 -9.21 -13.41
N TYR A 144 0.70 -9.57 -12.41
CA TYR A 144 1.85 -8.78 -12.00
C TYR A 144 3.10 -9.24 -12.74
N PRO A 145 3.88 -8.30 -13.30
CA PRO A 145 5.11 -8.61 -14.03
C PRO A 145 6.22 -8.92 -13.01
N VAL A 146 6.21 -10.12 -12.45
CA VAL A 146 7.20 -10.61 -11.47
C VAL A 146 8.28 -11.47 -12.14
N PRO A 147 9.45 -11.67 -11.51
CA PRO A 147 10.49 -12.49 -12.12
C PRO A 147 10.17 -13.99 -11.99
N LEU A 148 9.78 -14.61 -13.10
CA LEU A 148 9.47 -16.04 -13.18
C LEU A 148 10.66 -16.82 -13.77
N ILE A 149 10.93 -17.99 -13.21
CA ILE A 149 12.08 -18.84 -13.59
C ILE A 149 11.74 -20.32 -13.72
N GLU A 150 10.62 -20.77 -13.14
CA GLU A 150 10.18 -22.16 -13.18
C GLU A 150 9.29 -22.43 -14.38
N TRP A 151 9.42 -23.65 -14.91
CA TRP A 151 8.64 -24.12 -16.04
C TRP A 151 7.55 -25.08 -15.57
N SER A 152 6.32 -24.88 -16.02
CA SER A 152 5.22 -25.82 -15.86
C SER A 152 4.84 -26.44 -17.19
N GLU A 153 4.31 -27.68 -17.18
CA GLU A 153 3.66 -28.28 -18.35
C GLU A 153 2.18 -27.88 -18.34
N VAL A 154 1.72 -27.29 -19.44
CA VAL A 154 0.33 -26.86 -19.61
C VAL A 154 -0.26 -27.60 -20.81
N GLU A 155 -1.48 -28.11 -20.63
CA GLU A 155 -2.27 -28.73 -21.68
C GLU A 155 -3.31 -27.72 -22.20
N GLU A 156 -3.19 -27.33 -23.46
CA GLU A 156 -4.14 -26.47 -24.17
C GLU A 156 -4.69 -27.20 -25.41
N CYS A 157 -5.57 -26.54 -26.17
CA CYS A 157 -6.19 -27.10 -27.38
C CYS A 157 -5.16 -27.65 -28.40
N ASP A 158 -3.97 -27.05 -28.45
CA ASP A 158 -2.88 -27.42 -29.37
C ASP A 158 -1.94 -28.50 -28.80
N GLY A 159 -2.24 -29.02 -27.61
CA GLY A 159 -1.47 -30.06 -26.92
C GLY A 159 -0.69 -29.53 -25.71
N LYS A 160 0.29 -30.33 -25.28
CA LYS A 160 1.14 -30.06 -24.11
C LYS A 160 2.35 -29.21 -24.49
N HIS A 161 2.56 -28.10 -23.80
CA HIS A 161 3.75 -27.27 -23.95
C HIS A 161 4.22 -26.75 -22.59
N HIS A 162 5.47 -26.30 -22.53
CA HIS A 162 6.04 -25.74 -21.32
C HIS A 162 5.97 -24.21 -21.33
N VAL A 163 5.57 -23.62 -20.21
CA VAL A 163 5.53 -22.16 -20.01
C VAL A 163 6.32 -21.79 -18.76
N VAL A 164 6.88 -20.59 -18.74
CA VAL A 164 7.51 -20.03 -17.55
C VAL A 164 6.45 -19.27 -16.76
N ASP A 165 5.90 -19.87 -15.72
CA ASP A 165 4.79 -19.33 -14.94
C ASP A 165 5.03 -19.34 -13.43
N GLY A 166 6.19 -19.82 -12.97
CA GLY A 166 6.47 -20.05 -11.56
C GLY A 166 7.76 -19.40 -11.05
N ALA A 167 7.84 -19.18 -9.74
CA ALA A 167 9.08 -18.90 -9.02
C ALA A 167 8.99 -19.39 -7.57
N GLU A 168 10.10 -19.89 -7.04
CA GLU A 168 10.25 -20.24 -5.62
C GLU A 168 11.48 -19.53 -5.03
N PHE A 169 11.35 -19.07 -3.78
CA PHE A 169 12.43 -18.39 -3.04
C PHE A 169 12.12 -18.36 -1.54
N ASP A 170 13.12 -18.08 -0.71
CA ASP A 170 12.95 -17.96 0.74
C ASP A 170 13.13 -16.51 1.19
N ALA A 171 12.25 -16.03 2.08
CA ALA A 171 12.36 -14.70 2.69
C ALA A 171 11.68 -14.68 4.07
N CYS A 172 12.23 -13.93 5.03
CA CYS A 172 11.64 -13.78 6.37
C CYS A 172 11.30 -15.12 7.08
N GLY A 173 12.12 -16.16 6.88
CA GLY A 173 11.87 -17.49 7.46
C GLY A 173 10.64 -18.22 6.90
N SER A 174 10.15 -17.80 5.73
CA SER A 174 9.06 -18.44 4.99
C SER A 174 9.54 -18.83 3.59
N HIS A 175 8.98 -19.93 3.09
CA HIS A 175 9.18 -20.38 1.72
C HIS A 175 8.04 -19.86 0.85
N PHE A 176 8.38 -19.17 -0.23
CA PHE A 176 7.43 -18.55 -1.15
C PHE A 176 7.32 -19.34 -2.45
N LYS A 177 6.09 -19.47 -2.94
CA LYS A 177 5.77 -19.93 -4.30
C LYS A 177 4.93 -18.88 -5.00
N VAL A 178 5.34 -18.49 -6.19
CA VAL A 178 4.64 -17.49 -6.99
C VAL A 178 4.22 -18.10 -8.31
N LYS A 179 2.96 -17.94 -8.67
CA LYS A 179 2.42 -18.41 -9.95
C LYS A 179 1.72 -17.29 -10.70
N VAL A 180 2.15 -17.03 -11.92
CA VAL A 180 1.54 -16.05 -12.84
C VAL A 180 1.50 -16.66 -14.22
N ARG A 181 0.29 -16.92 -14.72
CA ARG A 181 0.10 -17.43 -16.09
C ARG A 181 -0.33 -16.28 -16.99
N GLU A 182 0.41 -16.06 -18.07
CA GLU A 182 0.07 -15.04 -19.07
C GLU A 182 -1.33 -15.30 -19.64
N GLY A 183 -2.16 -14.26 -19.70
CA GLY A 183 -3.55 -14.32 -20.17
C GLY A 183 -4.56 -14.88 -19.15
N SER A 184 -4.14 -15.33 -17.96
CA SER A 184 -5.05 -15.83 -16.92
C SER A 184 -5.79 -14.71 -16.17
N GLY A 185 -5.26 -13.49 -16.19
CA GLY A 185 -5.71 -12.37 -15.35
C GLY A 185 -5.50 -12.63 -13.86
N ARG A 186 -4.54 -13.48 -13.47
CA ARG A 186 -4.31 -13.87 -12.08
C ARG A 186 -2.84 -14.03 -11.73
N SER A 187 -2.48 -13.53 -10.56
CA SER A 187 -1.21 -13.81 -9.88
C SER A 187 -1.50 -14.44 -8.52
N VAL A 188 -0.73 -15.44 -8.13
CA VAL A 188 -0.84 -16.11 -6.82
C VAL A 188 0.50 -16.04 -6.12
N VAL A 189 0.50 -15.61 -4.86
CA VAL A 189 1.66 -15.65 -3.97
C VAL A 189 1.31 -16.50 -2.77
N GLU A 190 1.96 -17.64 -2.63
CA GLU A 190 1.86 -18.55 -1.50
C GLU A 190 3.09 -18.38 -0.62
N ALA A 191 2.90 -18.32 0.70
CA ALA A 191 3.96 -18.39 1.70
C ALA A 191 3.65 -19.54 2.66
N SER A 192 4.69 -20.31 3.02
CA SER A 192 4.58 -21.44 3.94
C SER A 192 5.71 -21.41 4.96
N THR A 193 5.43 -21.82 6.21
CA THR A 193 6.40 -21.88 7.29
C THR A 193 5.93 -22.83 8.40
N ASP A 194 6.87 -23.25 9.26
CA ASP A 194 6.60 -24.09 10.43
C ASP A 194 6.12 -23.28 11.65
N LYS A 195 6.14 -21.95 11.57
CA LYS A 195 5.79 -21.03 12.66
C LYS A 195 4.59 -20.16 12.31
N PRO A 196 3.84 -19.64 13.30
CA PRO A 196 2.82 -18.65 13.03
C PRO A 196 3.39 -17.43 12.32
N PHE A 197 2.71 -16.97 11.26
CA PHE A 197 3.07 -15.71 10.61
C PHE A 197 2.94 -14.54 11.58
N PRO A 198 3.75 -13.48 11.41
CA PRO A 198 3.49 -12.21 12.07
C PRO A 198 2.06 -11.73 11.79
N PRO A 199 1.42 -11.00 12.71
CA PRO A 199 0.11 -10.41 12.43
C PRO A 199 0.16 -9.53 11.18
N ASP A 200 -0.88 -9.61 10.36
CA ASP A 200 -1.03 -8.85 9.11
C ASP A 200 0.10 -9.07 8.09
N PHE A 201 0.79 -10.23 8.14
CA PHE A 201 1.89 -10.57 7.22
C PHE A 201 1.49 -10.48 5.74
N HIS A 202 0.22 -10.78 5.41
CA HIS A 202 -0.32 -10.63 4.06
C HIS A 202 -0.22 -9.19 3.52
N TRP A 203 -0.39 -8.16 4.37
CA TRP A 203 -0.16 -6.79 3.95
C TRP A 203 1.32 -6.54 3.64
N ARG A 204 2.25 -7.13 4.40
CA ARG A 204 3.70 -6.99 4.16
C ARG A 204 4.13 -7.61 2.85
N VAL A 205 3.58 -8.79 2.54
CA VAL A 205 3.77 -9.46 1.24
C VAL A 205 3.24 -8.59 0.11
N GLN A 206 2.05 -8.01 0.27
CA GLN A 206 1.47 -7.08 -0.71
C GLN A 206 2.33 -5.83 -0.89
N GLU A 207 2.78 -5.18 0.20
CA GLU A 207 3.66 -4.01 0.17
C GLU A 207 4.96 -4.30 -0.59
N ALA A 208 5.58 -5.45 -0.35
CA ALA A 208 6.80 -5.88 -1.04
C ALA A 208 6.56 -6.14 -2.54
N LEU A 209 5.46 -6.82 -2.90
CA LEU A 209 5.09 -7.05 -4.30
C LEU A 209 4.84 -5.73 -5.04
N GLN A 210 4.13 -4.80 -4.39
CA GLN A 210 3.88 -3.47 -4.91
C GLN A 210 5.18 -2.70 -5.17
N PHE A 211 6.16 -2.81 -4.25
CA PHE A 211 7.44 -2.13 -4.41
C PHE A 211 8.20 -2.66 -5.63
N ILE A 212 8.40 -3.98 -5.74
CA ILE A 212 9.22 -4.54 -6.84
C ILE A 212 8.56 -4.39 -8.21
N THR A 213 7.24 -4.30 -8.29
CA THR A 213 6.50 -4.18 -9.56
C THR A 213 6.22 -2.73 -9.94
N GLY A 214 6.38 -1.79 -9.01
CA GLY A 214 5.92 -0.40 -9.18
C GLY A 214 4.41 -0.26 -9.35
N ARG A 215 3.61 -1.33 -9.18
CA ARG A 215 2.16 -1.33 -9.38
C ARG A 215 1.41 -1.38 -8.05
N THR A 216 0.19 -0.86 -8.05
CA THR A 216 -0.74 -1.08 -6.93
C THR A 216 -1.21 -2.53 -7.01
N ALA A 217 -1.15 -3.22 -5.88
CA ALA A 217 -1.56 -4.61 -5.78
C ALA A 217 -2.50 -4.76 -4.61
N THR A 218 -3.69 -5.29 -4.88
CA THR A 218 -4.70 -5.56 -3.85
C THR A 218 -5.13 -7.01 -4.02
N PHE A 219 -4.85 -7.84 -3.03
CA PHE A 219 -5.35 -9.21 -3.06
C PHE A 219 -6.89 -9.19 -3.11
N ARG A 220 -7.45 -10.14 -3.84
CA ARG A 220 -8.88 -10.32 -4.05
C ARG A 220 -9.40 -11.56 -3.34
N ALA A 221 -8.54 -12.57 -3.16
CA ALA A 221 -8.78 -13.64 -2.20
C ALA A 221 -7.54 -13.86 -1.32
N LEU A 222 -7.77 -14.17 -0.06
CA LEU A 222 -6.74 -14.50 0.91
C LEU A 222 -7.12 -15.81 1.60
N VAL A 223 -6.25 -16.80 1.52
CA VAL A 223 -6.35 -18.03 2.31
C VAL A 223 -5.34 -17.95 3.44
N THR A 224 -5.79 -18.14 4.67
CA THR A 224 -4.92 -18.29 5.83
C THR A 224 -5.18 -19.65 6.45
N CYS A 225 -4.11 -20.43 6.60
CA CYS A 225 -4.12 -21.72 7.23
C CYS A 225 -3.30 -21.67 8.52
N GLU A 226 -3.87 -22.20 9.59
CA GLU A 226 -3.20 -22.47 10.86
C GLU A 226 -3.46 -23.95 11.21
N PRO A 227 -2.68 -24.55 12.13
CA PRO A 227 -2.94 -25.91 12.58
C PRO A 227 -4.39 -26.12 13.03
N GLY A 228 -5.15 -26.88 12.24
CA GLY A 228 -6.57 -27.19 12.48
C GLY A 228 -7.58 -26.09 12.11
N ALA A 229 -7.16 -24.98 11.51
CA ALA A 229 -8.05 -23.91 11.08
C ALA A 229 -7.70 -23.40 9.67
N GLN A 230 -8.73 -23.09 8.90
CA GLN A 230 -8.57 -22.45 7.59
C GLN A 230 -9.59 -21.32 7.46
N LYS A 231 -9.13 -20.19 6.92
CA LYS A 231 -9.93 -18.99 6.70
C LYS A 231 -9.76 -18.57 5.25
N LEU A 232 -10.86 -18.25 4.58
CA LEU A 232 -10.91 -17.61 3.28
C LEU A 232 -11.48 -16.20 3.44
N GLU A 233 -10.82 -15.20 2.89
CA GLU A 233 -11.34 -13.84 2.80
C GLU A 233 -11.42 -13.43 1.33
N LEU A 234 -12.60 -12.99 0.88
CA LEU A 234 -12.85 -12.45 -0.45
C LEU A 234 -13.02 -10.94 -0.34
N VAL A 235 -12.26 -10.17 -1.11
CA VAL A 235 -12.28 -8.71 -1.09
C VAL A 235 -12.88 -8.19 -2.39
N SER A 236 -13.94 -7.41 -2.27
CA SER A 236 -14.58 -6.72 -3.40
C SER A 236 -13.60 -5.78 -4.09
N PRO A 237 -13.72 -5.56 -5.41
CA PRO A 237 -12.82 -4.66 -6.12
C PRO A 237 -12.96 -3.24 -5.58
N THR A 238 -11.83 -2.63 -5.25
CA THR A 238 -11.69 -1.18 -5.13
C THR A 238 -11.39 -0.62 -6.51
N ARG A 239 -11.90 0.57 -6.84
CA ARG A 239 -11.56 1.24 -8.11
C ARG A 239 -10.04 1.46 -8.14
N PRO A 240 -9.29 0.77 -9.04
CA PRO A 240 -7.86 1.01 -9.14
C PRO A 240 -7.63 2.40 -9.73
N SER A 241 -6.53 3.02 -9.34
CA SER A 241 -5.99 4.15 -10.08
C SER A 241 -5.64 3.72 -11.50
N GLN A 242 -6.15 4.45 -12.49
CA GLN A 242 -5.96 4.11 -13.90
C GLN A 242 -4.50 4.39 -14.28
N HIS A 243 -3.74 3.34 -14.60
CA HIS A 243 -2.38 3.45 -15.16
C HIS A 243 -1.38 4.30 -14.36
N PRO A 244 -0.99 3.88 -13.13
CA PRO A 244 0.09 4.56 -12.43
C PRO A 244 1.38 4.57 -13.28
N HIS A 245 1.99 5.74 -13.43
CA HIS A 245 3.24 5.93 -14.16
C HIS A 245 4.50 5.65 -13.34
N PHE A 246 4.34 5.29 -12.05
CA PHE A 246 5.43 4.95 -11.16
C PHE A 246 6.23 3.74 -11.67
N CYS A 247 7.47 3.98 -12.09
CA CYS A 247 8.33 2.92 -12.63
C CYS A 247 8.82 1.94 -11.53
N PRO A 248 8.98 0.64 -11.84
CA PRO A 248 9.52 -0.33 -10.87
C PRO A 248 11.01 -0.07 -10.59
N PRO A 249 11.52 -0.38 -9.38
CA PRO A 249 12.94 -0.24 -9.00
C PRO A 249 13.95 -0.82 -10.01
N ILE A 250 13.57 -1.92 -10.66
CA ILE A 250 14.30 -2.57 -11.75
C ILE A 250 13.31 -2.82 -12.88
N LYS A 251 13.66 -2.47 -14.12
CA LYS A 251 12.78 -2.63 -15.29
C LYS A 251 12.42 -4.09 -15.51
N HIS A 252 11.13 -4.41 -15.60
CA HIS A 252 10.62 -5.80 -15.69
C HIS A 252 11.24 -6.62 -16.83
N ALA A 253 11.53 -6.00 -17.98
CA ALA A 253 12.10 -6.67 -19.15
C ALA A 253 13.63 -6.88 -19.07
N SER A 254 14.29 -6.44 -17.99
CA SER A 254 15.74 -6.56 -17.83
C SER A 254 16.14 -7.93 -17.27
N LEU A 255 17.35 -8.40 -17.63
CA LEU A 255 17.95 -9.56 -17.00
C LEU A 255 18.22 -9.31 -15.50
N ALA A 256 18.49 -8.06 -15.13
CA ALA A 256 18.65 -7.65 -13.74
C ALA A 256 17.40 -7.95 -12.91
N TYR A 257 16.20 -7.66 -13.44
CA TYR A 257 14.96 -7.95 -12.72
C TYR A 257 14.73 -9.44 -12.54
N ARG A 258 14.97 -10.23 -13.59
CA ARG A 258 14.87 -11.69 -13.53
C ARG A 258 15.77 -12.30 -12.45
N ASN A 259 16.97 -11.77 -12.29
CA ASN A 259 17.96 -12.33 -11.37
C ASN A 259 17.87 -11.77 -9.94
N HIS A 260 17.39 -10.54 -9.75
CA HIS A 260 17.48 -9.82 -8.47
C HIS A 260 16.13 -9.30 -7.94
N GLY A 261 15.02 -9.47 -8.68
CA GLY A 261 13.72 -8.96 -8.22
C GLY A 261 13.26 -9.62 -6.92
N TRP A 262 13.56 -10.92 -6.70
CA TRP A 262 13.27 -11.60 -5.44
C TRP A 262 14.23 -11.22 -4.30
N ASP A 263 15.49 -10.90 -4.59
CA ASP A 263 16.41 -10.33 -3.58
C ASP A 263 15.88 -8.99 -3.07
N LEU A 264 15.41 -8.14 -3.99
CA LEU A 264 14.82 -6.85 -3.67
C LEU A 264 13.51 -7.01 -2.87
N PHE A 265 12.67 -7.98 -3.26
CA PHE A 265 11.46 -8.33 -2.51
C PHE A 265 11.79 -8.76 -1.08
N ALA A 266 12.78 -9.66 -0.91
CA ALA A 266 13.17 -10.17 0.39
C ALA A 266 13.73 -9.07 1.30
N ALA A 267 14.58 -8.18 0.77
CA ALA A 267 15.11 -7.04 1.51
C ALA A 267 13.98 -6.10 1.98
N TYR A 268 13.04 -5.79 1.08
CA TYR A 268 11.90 -4.94 1.42
C TYR A 268 10.96 -5.58 2.44
N LEU A 269 10.60 -6.85 2.24
CA LEU A 269 9.72 -7.60 3.14
C LEU A 269 10.30 -7.68 4.56
N THR A 270 11.60 -7.98 4.66
CA THR A 270 12.32 -8.03 5.94
C THR A 270 12.21 -6.70 6.67
N TYR A 271 12.50 -5.59 5.98
CA TYR A 271 12.39 -4.26 6.55
C TYR A 271 10.97 -3.96 7.04
N VAL A 272 9.93 -4.21 6.24
CA VAL A 272 8.56 -3.83 6.65
C VAL A 272 8.00 -4.69 7.77
N VAL A 273 8.41 -5.96 7.86
CA VAL A 273 8.06 -6.87 8.95
C VAL A 273 8.72 -6.43 10.26
N GLU A 274 9.99 -6.01 10.21
CA GLU A 274 10.75 -5.61 11.40
C GLU A 274 10.43 -4.19 11.90
N SER A 275 10.09 -3.28 10.99
CA SER A 275 9.98 -1.84 11.29
C SER A 275 8.56 -1.33 11.53
N SER A 276 7.54 -2.20 11.56
CA SER A 276 6.14 -1.77 11.73
C SER A 276 5.36 -2.58 12.76
N PRO A 277 4.60 -1.92 13.64
CA PRO A 277 3.57 -2.58 14.43
C PRO A 277 2.53 -3.21 13.50
N ALA A 278 2.01 -4.37 13.90
CA ALA A 278 0.98 -5.14 13.19
C ALA A 278 -0.13 -4.28 12.56
N THR A 279 -0.71 -3.38 13.35
CA THR A 279 -1.98 -2.70 13.02
C THR A 279 -1.84 -1.44 12.16
N GLN A 280 -0.64 -1.10 11.70
CA GLN A 280 -0.38 0.12 10.95
C GLN A 280 0.29 -0.18 9.62
N TRP A 281 -0.08 0.56 8.58
CA TRP A 281 0.69 0.59 7.35
C TRP A 281 2.14 0.95 7.65
N ASN A 282 3.09 0.29 6.98
CA ASN A 282 4.47 0.68 7.16
C ASN A 282 4.66 2.11 6.63
N PRO A 283 5.31 3.04 7.37
CA PRO A 283 5.48 4.42 6.90
C PRO A 283 6.12 4.52 5.52
N LEU A 284 7.14 3.70 5.23
CA LEU A 284 7.77 3.63 3.91
C LEU A 284 6.77 3.18 2.85
N ALA A 285 6.03 2.09 3.11
CA ALA A 285 5.02 1.58 2.18
C ALA A 285 3.90 2.59 1.92
N TYR A 286 3.43 3.28 2.94
CA TYR A 286 2.42 4.34 2.83
C TYR A 286 2.88 5.49 1.92
N HIS A 287 4.10 5.99 2.11
CA HIS A 287 4.61 7.07 1.27
C HIS A 287 4.86 6.63 -0.18
N LEU A 288 5.34 5.41 -0.40
CA LEU A 288 5.51 4.84 -1.74
C LEU A 288 4.16 4.63 -2.44
N TYR A 289 3.16 4.11 -1.72
CA TYR A 289 1.79 3.96 -2.22
C TYR A 289 1.22 5.30 -2.66
N ASN A 290 1.34 6.34 -1.82
CA ASN A 290 0.83 7.67 -2.17
C ASN A 290 1.54 8.28 -3.39
N ALA A 291 2.87 8.11 -3.51
CA ALA A 291 3.59 8.54 -4.71
C ALA A 291 3.08 7.83 -5.97
N ARG A 292 2.80 6.52 -5.85
CA ARG A 292 2.27 5.71 -6.95
C ARG A 292 0.86 6.13 -7.34
N GLU A 293 -0.06 6.27 -6.39
CA GLU A 293 -1.43 6.69 -6.67
C GLU A 293 -1.47 8.11 -7.25
N ALA A 294 -0.61 9.01 -6.76
CA ALA A 294 -0.48 10.36 -7.32
C ALA A 294 0.00 10.32 -8.80
N SER A 295 0.84 9.35 -9.16
CA SER A 295 1.34 9.17 -10.54
C SER A 295 0.27 8.76 -11.55
N ALA A 296 -0.89 8.27 -11.11
CA ALA A 296 -1.98 7.87 -12.00
C ALA A 296 -2.92 9.02 -12.41
N ASN A 297 -2.69 10.23 -11.88
CA ASN A 297 -3.58 11.37 -12.08
C ASN A 297 -3.03 12.34 -13.13
N SER A 298 -2.28 13.35 -12.71
CA SER A 298 -1.65 14.34 -13.58
C SER A 298 -0.14 14.38 -13.35
N ILE A 299 0.62 14.96 -14.29
CA ILE A 299 2.07 15.14 -14.14
C ILE A 299 2.41 16.00 -12.91
N ASP A 300 1.61 17.02 -12.60
CA ASP A 300 1.78 17.85 -11.41
C ASP A 300 1.48 17.08 -10.12
N ALA A 301 0.44 16.24 -10.14
CA ALA A 301 0.12 15.36 -9.01
C ALA A 301 1.26 14.36 -8.77
N TRP A 302 1.82 13.78 -9.85
CA TRP A 302 2.99 12.90 -9.77
C TRP A 302 4.20 13.63 -9.18
N ALA A 303 4.54 14.81 -9.71
CA ALA A 303 5.65 15.63 -9.22
C ALA A 303 5.52 15.97 -7.73
N MET A 304 4.33 16.36 -7.29
CA MET A 304 4.07 16.63 -5.87
C MET A 304 4.14 15.35 -5.03
N GLY A 305 3.48 14.28 -5.48
CA GLY A 305 3.42 13.00 -4.78
C GLY A 305 4.80 12.39 -4.54
N VAL A 306 5.65 12.35 -5.57
CA VAL A 306 7.02 11.82 -5.45
C VAL A 306 7.91 12.74 -4.59
N SER A 307 7.73 14.06 -4.68
CA SER A 307 8.51 15.03 -3.88
C SER A 307 8.18 14.94 -2.39
N VAL A 308 6.90 14.81 -2.04
CA VAL A 308 6.43 14.66 -0.65
C VAL A 308 6.82 13.28 -0.12
N ALA A 309 6.69 12.23 -0.92
CA ALA A 309 7.13 10.89 -0.52
C ALA A 309 8.64 10.85 -0.25
N LEU A 310 9.46 11.48 -1.08
CA LEU A 310 10.91 11.58 -0.82
C LEU A 310 11.20 12.32 0.48
N GLU A 311 10.50 13.43 0.75
CA GLU A 311 10.67 14.19 1.99
C GLU A 311 10.37 13.32 3.22
N ALA A 312 9.26 12.58 3.17
CA ALA A 312 8.83 11.72 4.26
C ALA A 312 9.70 10.47 4.42
N VAL A 313 10.08 9.80 3.33
CA VAL A 313 10.97 8.62 3.36
C VAL A 313 12.38 9.01 3.82
N ALA A 314 12.92 10.14 3.37
CA ALA A 314 14.19 10.66 3.88
C ALA A 314 14.12 10.98 5.38
N SER A 315 12.95 11.34 5.91
CA SER A 315 12.78 11.57 7.35
C SER A 315 12.96 10.29 8.19
N LEU A 316 12.74 9.11 7.61
CA LEU A 316 12.97 7.81 8.26
C LEU A 316 14.45 7.45 8.42
N VAL A 317 15.34 8.12 7.69
CA VAL A 317 16.78 7.88 7.77
C VAL A 317 17.33 8.38 9.10
N THR A 318 17.94 7.50 9.89
CA THR A 318 18.63 7.88 11.12
C THR A 318 20.07 8.26 10.80
N LEU A 319 20.44 9.49 11.12
CA LEU A 319 21.85 9.92 11.06
C LEU A 319 22.58 9.43 12.32
N PRO A 320 23.87 9.07 12.21
CA PRO A 320 24.70 8.85 13.38
C PRO A 320 24.62 10.07 14.32
N ASP A 321 24.34 9.83 15.60
CA ASP A 321 24.32 10.90 16.60
C ASP A 321 25.77 11.32 16.91
N ASP A 322 26.04 12.62 16.86
CA ASP A 322 27.28 13.21 17.37
C ASP A 322 26.90 14.08 18.58
N PRO A 323 26.94 13.52 19.80
CA PRO A 323 26.58 14.24 21.02
C PRO A 323 27.44 15.48 21.24
N GLU A 324 28.69 15.49 20.78
CA GLU A 324 29.58 16.63 20.96
C GLU A 324 29.23 17.77 20.01
N GLU A 325 28.99 17.47 18.74
CA GLU A 325 28.54 18.47 17.76
C GLU A 325 27.18 19.05 18.18
N ARG A 326 26.25 18.20 18.62
CA ARG A 326 24.97 18.63 19.16
C ARG A 326 25.11 19.54 20.37
N ALA A 327 25.96 19.18 21.34
CA ALA A 327 26.22 20.02 22.51
C ALA A 327 26.86 21.38 22.13
N LYS A 328 27.71 21.40 21.09
CA LYS A 328 28.28 22.66 20.56
C LYS A 328 27.20 23.53 19.93
N ILE A 329 26.30 22.95 19.12
CA ILE A 329 25.17 23.67 18.51
C ILE A 329 24.24 24.21 19.59
N GLU A 330 23.81 23.39 20.55
CA GLU A 330 22.93 23.79 21.65
C GLU A 330 23.55 24.92 22.47
N ARG A 331 24.85 24.85 22.77
CA ARG A 331 25.58 25.92 23.45
C ARG A 331 25.62 27.21 22.62
N ALA A 332 25.93 27.12 21.33
CA ALA A 332 25.98 28.28 20.44
C ALA A 332 24.59 28.95 20.31
N VAL A 333 23.54 28.15 20.11
CA VAL A 333 22.15 28.63 20.05
C VAL A 333 21.75 29.30 21.36
N GLY A 334 22.09 28.69 22.51
CA GLY A 334 21.83 29.26 23.83
C GLY A 334 22.48 30.64 24.02
N LEU A 335 23.74 30.80 23.62
CA LEU A 335 24.46 32.08 23.68
C LEU A 335 23.80 33.15 22.80
N VAL A 336 23.39 32.81 21.57
CA VAL A 336 22.72 33.77 20.68
C VAL A 336 21.33 34.13 21.20
N LYS A 337 20.54 33.17 21.70
CA LYS A 337 19.24 33.43 22.33
C LYS A 337 19.37 34.37 23.52
N GLN A 338 20.40 34.20 24.37
CA GLN A 338 20.68 35.11 25.48
C GLN A 338 21.01 36.53 25.01
N PHE A 339 21.83 36.67 23.96
CA PHE A 339 22.15 37.97 23.37
C PHE A 339 20.90 38.67 22.80
N VAL A 340 20.09 37.95 22.01
CA VAL A 340 18.85 38.46 21.42
C VAL A 340 17.84 38.86 22.50
N ALA A 341 17.76 38.11 23.60
CA ALA A 341 16.89 38.44 24.72
C ALA A 341 17.30 39.75 25.41
N GLY A 342 18.61 39.99 25.59
CA GLY A 342 19.15 41.19 26.23
C GLY A 342 19.11 42.46 25.38
N GLU A 343 19.05 42.34 24.05
CA GLU A 343 19.09 43.50 23.15
C GLU A 343 17.71 44.15 22.97
N ALA A 344 17.59 45.44 23.31
CA ALA A 344 16.35 46.20 23.20
C ALA A 344 16.03 46.56 21.73
N ALA A 345 17.06 46.81 20.92
CA ALA A 345 16.91 47.17 19.51
C ALA A 345 16.26 46.05 18.66
N LEU A 346 16.33 44.80 19.12
CA LEU A 346 15.81 43.65 18.38
C LEU A 346 14.36 43.28 18.72
N LYS A 347 13.64 44.08 19.53
CA LYS A 347 12.31 43.74 20.09
C LYS A 347 11.32 43.19 19.04
N GLU A 348 11.24 43.82 17.87
CA GLU A 348 10.30 43.42 16.80
C GLU A 348 10.75 42.18 16.01
N MET A 349 12.04 41.80 16.12
CA MET A 349 12.63 40.66 15.42
C MET A 349 12.88 39.45 16.32
N LYS A 350 12.73 39.57 17.64
CA LYS A 350 13.06 38.50 18.61
C LYS A 350 12.39 37.18 18.27
N ASP A 351 11.09 37.20 17.97
CA ASP A 351 10.34 35.97 17.69
C ASP A 351 10.82 35.30 16.40
N ARG A 352 11.13 36.09 15.36
CA ARG A 352 11.68 35.57 14.10
C ARG A 352 13.08 34.98 14.30
N LEU A 353 13.95 35.67 15.04
CA LEU A 353 15.30 35.20 15.34
C LEU A 353 15.27 33.92 16.18
N ASN A 354 14.40 33.87 17.19
CA ASN A 354 14.22 32.67 18.02
C ASN A 354 13.68 31.50 17.19
N GLY A 355 12.76 31.74 16.26
CA GLY A 355 12.28 30.73 15.32
C GLY A 355 13.40 30.16 14.44
N LEU A 356 14.25 31.02 13.87
CA LEU A 356 15.41 30.60 13.08
C LEU A 356 16.42 29.79 13.91
N LEU A 357 16.67 30.19 15.15
CA LEU A 357 17.56 29.49 16.06
C LEU A 357 16.99 28.14 16.51
N GLY A 358 15.67 28.06 16.73
CA GLY A 358 14.99 26.80 17.04
C GLY A 358 15.15 25.76 15.92
N MET A 359 15.21 26.20 14.65
CA MET A 359 15.49 25.29 13.53
C MET A 359 16.86 24.62 13.60
N MET A 360 17.84 25.22 14.27
CA MET A 360 19.17 24.62 14.46
C MET A 360 19.19 23.57 15.57
N GLU A 361 18.23 23.61 16.50
CA GLU A 361 18.09 22.62 17.59
C GLU A 361 17.33 21.36 17.13
N HIS A 362 16.65 21.43 15.98
CA HIS A 362 15.91 20.30 15.43
C HIS A 362 16.80 19.31 14.71
N SER A 363 16.39 18.04 14.73
CA SER A 363 17.05 16.98 13.96
C SER A 363 17.21 17.38 12.50
N PRO A 364 18.31 17.01 11.83
CA PRO A 364 18.57 17.42 10.46
C PRO A 364 17.41 17.08 9.54
N GLY A 365 16.91 18.09 8.82
CA GLY A 365 15.80 17.92 7.89
C GLY A 365 16.14 17.01 6.70
N PRO A 366 15.14 16.62 5.90
CA PRO A 366 15.28 15.71 4.77
C PRO A 366 16.44 16.06 3.83
N ARG A 367 16.61 17.34 3.48
CA ARG A 367 17.71 17.80 2.61
C ARG A 367 19.10 17.54 3.21
N ALA A 368 19.27 17.68 4.52
CA ALA A 368 20.55 17.41 5.18
C ALA A 368 20.84 15.90 5.19
N LYS A 369 19.82 15.08 5.47
CA LYS A 369 19.92 13.62 5.39
C LYS A 369 20.29 13.13 3.99
N LEU A 370 19.69 13.69 2.94
CA LEU A 370 20.03 13.38 1.55
C LEU A 370 21.48 13.78 1.21
N LYS A 371 21.95 14.95 1.66
CA LYS A 371 23.36 15.35 1.47
C LYS A 371 24.33 14.42 2.19
N TRP A 372 23.97 13.96 3.39
CA TRP A 372 24.76 12.96 4.11
C TRP A 372 24.78 11.63 3.35
N LEU A 373 23.63 11.12 2.89
CA LEU A 373 23.58 9.91 2.06
C LEU A 373 24.43 10.04 0.78
N ALA A 374 24.43 11.22 0.15
CA ALA A 374 25.24 11.46 -1.05
C ALA A 374 26.74 11.37 -0.74
N SER A 375 27.18 11.89 0.42
CA SER A 375 28.60 11.79 0.83
C SER A 375 29.03 10.34 1.09
N GLN A 376 28.08 9.45 1.39
CA GLN A 376 28.30 8.02 1.57
C GLN A 376 28.11 7.19 0.30
N GLY A 377 27.88 7.82 -0.86
CA GLY A 377 27.58 7.10 -2.11
C GLY A 377 26.25 6.33 -2.09
N LYS A 378 25.32 6.73 -1.22
CA LYS A 378 24.00 6.10 -1.09
C LYS A 378 22.92 6.78 -1.92
N VAL A 379 23.15 7.99 -2.42
CA VAL A 379 22.25 8.67 -3.36
C VAL A 379 23.03 9.55 -4.35
N GLU A 380 22.46 9.78 -5.53
CA GLU A 380 23.02 10.66 -6.56
C GLU A 380 22.83 12.14 -6.18
N LYS A 381 23.92 12.91 -6.09
CA LYS A 381 23.86 14.34 -5.74
C LYS A 381 23.03 15.15 -6.74
N ALA A 382 23.14 14.84 -8.03
CA ALA A 382 22.42 15.54 -9.09
C ALA A 382 20.89 15.42 -8.93
N TYR A 383 20.39 14.30 -8.39
CA TYR A 383 18.96 14.11 -8.20
C TYR A 383 18.41 14.87 -6.99
N ILE A 384 19.26 15.22 -6.01
CA ILE A 384 18.88 16.11 -4.90
C ILE A 384 18.60 17.52 -5.43
N GLU A 385 19.38 17.98 -6.41
CA GLU A 385 19.18 19.27 -7.07
C GLU A 385 17.87 19.25 -7.87
N ARG A 386 17.64 18.20 -8.69
CA ARG A 386 16.36 18.01 -9.40
C ARG A 386 15.15 18.01 -8.47
N TRP A 387 15.23 17.33 -7.31
CA TRP A 387 14.16 17.36 -6.31
C TRP A 387 13.92 18.76 -5.75
N THR A 388 14.99 19.51 -5.46
CA THR A 388 14.88 20.88 -4.95
C THR A 388 14.15 21.76 -5.97
N ASP A 389 14.50 21.66 -7.25
CA ASP A 389 13.89 22.43 -8.32
C ASP A 389 12.42 22.03 -8.53
N LEU A 390 12.14 20.72 -8.63
CA LEU A 390 10.79 20.20 -8.81
C LEU A 390 9.86 20.62 -7.66
N ARG A 391 10.31 20.47 -6.41
CA ARG A 391 9.54 20.87 -5.22
C ARG A 391 9.27 22.37 -5.19
N ASN A 392 10.29 23.19 -5.48
CA ASN A 392 10.13 24.65 -5.45
C ASN A 392 9.15 25.15 -6.52
N ALA A 393 9.17 24.57 -7.71
CA ALA A 393 8.25 24.92 -8.79
C ALA A 393 6.77 24.69 -8.40
N HIS A 394 6.47 23.63 -7.66
CA HIS A 394 5.10 23.29 -7.28
C HIS A 394 4.63 23.93 -5.97
N VAL A 395 5.53 24.14 -5.00
CA VAL A 395 5.17 24.72 -3.69
C VAL A 395 5.19 26.25 -3.72
N HIS A 396 6.02 26.85 -4.58
CA HIS A 396 6.19 28.30 -4.70
C HIS A 396 6.14 28.76 -6.16
N PRO A 397 5.02 28.51 -6.88
CA PRO A 397 4.93 28.86 -8.29
C PRO A 397 5.03 30.36 -8.49
N LYS A 398 5.79 30.77 -9.50
CA LYS A 398 5.88 32.15 -9.98
C LYS A 398 4.83 32.36 -11.07
N LEU A 399 4.48 33.62 -11.35
CA LEU A 399 3.57 33.97 -12.45
C LEU A 399 4.02 33.40 -13.81
N ALA A 400 5.33 33.24 -14.02
CA ALA A 400 5.86 32.64 -15.24
C ALA A 400 5.52 31.14 -15.36
N ASP A 401 5.42 30.43 -14.24
CA ASP A 401 5.16 29.00 -14.15
C ASP A 401 3.67 28.67 -14.39
N LEU A 402 2.80 29.69 -14.39
CA LEU A 402 1.36 29.54 -14.69
C LEU A 402 1.05 29.53 -16.19
N LYS A 403 2.05 29.71 -17.05
CA LYS A 403 1.87 29.59 -18.50
C LYS A 403 1.70 28.12 -18.87
N ARG A 404 0.88 27.84 -19.88
CA ARG A 404 0.75 26.50 -20.44
C ARG A 404 2.14 26.00 -20.89
N PRO A 405 2.65 24.88 -20.35
CA PRO A 405 3.94 24.34 -20.74
C PRO A 405 3.94 23.91 -22.21
N ASP A 406 5.06 24.10 -22.89
CA ASP A 406 5.34 23.47 -24.18
C ASP A 406 5.91 22.04 -23.99
N GLU A 407 6.11 21.33 -25.09
CA GLU A 407 6.59 19.94 -25.07
C GLU A 407 7.97 19.80 -24.40
N ALA A 408 8.88 20.73 -24.66
CA ALA A 408 10.21 20.75 -24.05
C ALA A 408 10.12 20.94 -22.53
N THR A 409 9.24 21.83 -22.06
CA THR A 409 9.01 22.06 -20.63
C THR A 409 8.41 20.81 -19.96
N TYR A 410 7.46 20.13 -20.62
CA TYR A 410 6.93 18.86 -20.11
C TYR A 410 8.00 17.77 -20.02
N GLN A 411 8.88 17.67 -21.02
CA GLN A 411 9.98 16.71 -20.97
C GLN A 411 10.94 16.99 -19.81
N ILE A 412 11.29 18.26 -19.56
CA ILE A 412 12.12 18.65 -18.41
C ILE A 412 11.44 18.25 -17.09
N GLN A 413 10.12 18.50 -16.96
CA GLN A 413 9.36 18.11 -15.78
C GLN A 413 9.36 16.58 -15.59
N LEU A 414 9.18 15.81 -16.67
CA LEU A 414 9.22 14.36 -16.64
C LEU A 414 10.61 13.82 -16.22
N ASP A 415 11.69 14.40 -16.77
CA ASP A 415 13.07 14.02 -16.42
C ASP A 415 13.41 14.35 -14.95
N GLN A 416 12.85 15.45 -14.44
CA GLN A 416 12.93 15.79 -13.02
C GLN A 416 12.17 14.78 -12.18
N ILE A 417 10.93 14.46 -12.52
CA ILE A 417 10.10 13.46 -11.83
C ILE A 417 10.81 12.12 -11.75
N HIS A 418 11.33 11.60 -12.87
CA HIS A 418 12.10 10.36 -12.87
C HIS A 418 13.37 10.45 -12.01
N GLY A 419 14.07 11.59 -12.04
CA GLY A 419 15.20 11.86 -11.15
C GLY A 419 14.83 11.75 -9.67
N VAL A 420 13.71 12.37 -9.27
CA VAL A 420 13.22 12.30 -7.89
C VAL A 420 12.75 10.91 -7.53
N GLN A 421 12.14 10.17 -8.45
CA GLN A 421 11.74 8.78 -8.22
C GLN A 421 12.94 7.85 -8.03
N VAL A 422 13.98 7.98 -8.85
CA VAL A 422 15.23 7.21 -8.67
C VAL A 422 15.86 7.56 -7.32
N LEU A 423 15.88 8.84 -6.95
CA LEU A 423 16.35 9.26 -5.62
C LEU A 423 15.52 8.66 -4.48
N LEU A 424 14.20 8.63 -4.60
CA LEU A 424 13.30 7.96 -3.65
C LEU A 424 13.61 6.47 -3.52
N CYS A 425 13.87 5.78 -4.65
CA CYS A 425 14.29 4.38 -4.64
C CYS A 425 15.65 4.20 -3.97
N GLN A 426 16.63 5.07 -4.23
CA GLN A 426 17.96 5.00 -3.60
C GLN A 426 17.93 5.19 -2.07
N VAL A 427 17.09 6.11 -1.57
CA VAL A 427 16.84 6.24 -0.13
C VAL A 427 16.14 4.99 0.41
N THR A 428 15.19 4.43 -0.34
CA THR A 428 14.52 3.18 0.02
C THR A 428 15.50 2.02 0.11
N TYR A 429 16.41 1.86 -0.86
CA TYR A 429 17.46 0.83 -0.83
C TYR A 429 18.36 0.95 0.40
N HIS A 430 18.68 2.18 0.81
CA HIS A 430 19.44 2.42 2.04
C HIS A 430 18.68 1.92 3.27
N LEU A 431 17.39 2.25 3.39
CA LEU A 431 16.55 1.86 4.53
C LEU A 431 16.37 0.34 4.62
N ILE A 432 16.12 -0.32 3.49
CA ILE A 432 15.89 -1.77 3.44
C ILE A 432 17.18 -2.60 3.38
N GLY A 433 18.35 -1.95 3.38
CA GLY A 433 19.65 -2.63 3.29
C GLY A 433 19.91 -3.34 1.95
N TYR A 434 19.24 -2.96 0.87
CA TYR A 434 19.41 -3.58 -0.44
C TYR A 434 20.76 -3.19 -1.07
N SER A 435 21.39 -4.16 -1.75
CA SER A 435 22.58 -3.97 -2.58
C SER A 435 22.44 -4.84 -3.82
N GLY A 436 22.47 -4.23 -5.00
CA GLY A 436 22.17 -4.93 -6.25
C GLY A 436 21.89 -3.95 -7.39
N PRO A 437 21.47 -4.46 -8.55
CA PRO A 437 21.15 -3.60 -9.68
C PRO A 437 19.86 -2.81 -9.45
N TYR A 438 19.76 -1.67 -10.14
CA TYR A 438 18.54 -0.86 -10.27
C TYR A 438 18.53 -0.17 -11.64
N THR A 439 17.34 0.20 -12.12
CA THR A 439 17.21 0.92 -13.39
C THR A 439 17.17 2.43 -13.13
N ASP A 440 18.02 3.18 -13.83
CA ASP A 440 18.05 4.64 -13.73
C ASP A 440 17.13 5.31 -14.76
N TYR A 441 15.86 5.49 -14.41
CA TYR A 441 14.86 6.14 -15.27
C TYR A 441 15.13 7.62 -15.55
N ALA A 442 16.08 8.24 -14.85
CA ALA A 442 16.42 9.65 -15.00
C ALA A 442 17.52 9.89 -16.03
N ALA A 443 18.13 8.82 -16.56
CA ALA A 443 19.14 8.83 -17.60
C ALA A 443 18.58 8.31 -18.93
N GLU A 444 19.11 8.83 -20.04
CA GLU A 444 18.69 8.42 -21.39
C GLU A 444 18.88 6.91 -21.60
N GLY A 445 17.87 6.26 -22.17
CA GLY A 445 17.87 4.81 -22.42
C GLY A 445 17.58 3.94 -21.20
N TYR A 446 17.41 4.54 -20.01
CA TYR A 446 17.13 3.84 -18.74
C TYR A 446 18.15 2.72 -18.44
N PRO A 447 19.45 3.06 -18.29
CA PRO A 447 20.48 2.08 -18.06
C PRO A 447 20.35 1.42 -16.67
N ASP A 448 20.76 0.17 -16.58
CA ASP A 448 20.94 -0.49 -15.29
C ASP A 448 22.25 -0.01 -14.62
N LYS A 449 22.18 0.31 -13.33
CA LYS A 449 23.28 0.71 -12.47
C LYS A 449 23.35 -0.21 -11.24
N LEU A 450 24.44 -0.15 -10.49
CA LEU A 450 24.62 -0.88 -9.24
C LEU A 450 24.44 0.04 -8.03
N TYR A 451 23.80 -0.49 -6.99
CA TYR A 451 23.67 0.12 -5.68
C TYR A 451 24.46 -0.69 -4.62
N PRO A 452 25.18 -0.05 -3.68
CA PRO A 452 25.37 1.40 -3.55
C PRO A 452 26.21 1.98 -4.68
N LEU A 453 26.16 3.31 -4.85
CA LEU A 453 26.88 3.99 -5.92
C LEU A 453 28.38 3.91 -5.66
N THR A 454 29.15 3.69 -6.73
CA THR A 454 30.60 3.79 -6.66
C THR A 454 30.99 5.25 -6.42
N VAL A 455 31.45 5.57 -5.21
CA VAL A 455 32.02 6.89 -4.91
C VAL A 455 33.30 7.05 -5.75
N PRO A 456 33.42 8.08 -6.60
CA PRO A 456 34.68 8.36 -7.28
C PRO A 456 35.78 8.50 -6.22
N ARG A 457 36.83 7.68 -6.28
CA ARG A 457 37.98 7.87 -5.39
C ARG A 457 38.47 9.31 -5.60
N PRO A 458 38.71 10.10 -4.53
CA PRO A 458 39.31 11.41 -4.69
C PRO A 458 40.60 11.20 -5.48
N ALA A 459 40.73 11.92 -6.60
CA ALA A 459 41.94 11.88 -7.41
C ALA A 459 43.11 12.14 -6.45
N SER A 460 44.01 11.17 -6.32
CA SER A 460 45.20 11.30 -5.49
C SER A 460 45.88 12.60 -5.92
N ALA A 461 45.96 13.56 -5.00
CA ALA A 461 46.62 14.83 -5.26
C ALA A 461 48.08 14.50 -5.64
N GLY A 462 48.37 14.64 -6.94
CA GLY A 462 49.68 14.43 -7.53
C GLY A 462 50.51 15.70 -7.51
#